data_AF-A0A3A5JMN9-F1
#
_entry.id   AF-A0A3A5JMN9-F1
#
_cell.length_a   1.000
_cell.length_b   1.000
_cell.length_c   1.000
_cell.angle_alpha   90.00
_cell.angle_beta   90.00
_cell.angle_gamma   90.00
#
_symmetry.space_group_name_H-M   'P 1'
#
loop_
_entity.id
_entity.type
_entity.pdbx_description
1 polymer ?
#
loop_
_entity_poly.entity_id
_entity_poly.type
_entity_poly.pdbx_seq_one_letter_code
_entity_poly.pdbx_strand_id
1 'polypeptide(L)'
;MEYKRLGTTGLDVSPICLGTWRFGLKHEESGVMETDREEAHELLGAFEARGGNFMPDGSRADVDEHFEHDYMADTIWDVLDEIRTVGNEVGASPAQVALRWLMDHDRFNCVPIVGARTVDQLNGNFDSIDVSISDEQFDRIDGVIER
;
A
#
# COMPACT_ATOMS: atom_id res chain seq x y z
N MET A 1 5.05 -3.46 29.36
CA MET A 1 4.33 -4.65 28.85
C MET A 1 5.34 -5.77 28.67
N GLU A 2 4.98 -7.04 28.89
CA GLU A 2 5.87 -8.17 28.57
C GLU A 2 5.62 -8.63 27.14
N TYR A 3 6.64 -8.53 26.28
CA TYR A 3 6.57 -8.97 24.88
C TYR A 3 6.58 -10.51 24.76
N LYS A 4 6.04 -11.02 23.66
CA LYS A 4 5.93 -12.46 23.36
C LYS A 4 6.72 -12.78 22.11
N ARG A 5 7.48 -13.86 22.17
CA ARG A 5 8.23 -14.39 21.03
C ARG A 5 7.28 -14.87 19.95
N LEU A 6 7.38 -14.32 18.74
CA LEU A 6 6.58 -14.76 17.59
C LEU A 6 7.21 -16.00 16.96
N GLY A 7 6.96 -17.17 17.55
CA GLY A 7 7.45 -18.46 17.05
C GLY A 7 8.98 -18.48 16.89
N THR A 8 9.47 -18.94 15.73
CA THR A 8 10.91 -19.02 15.42
C THR A 8 11.44 -17.81 14.64
N THR A 9 10.64 -16.75 14.50
CA THR A 9 10.96 -15.61 13.62
C THR A 9 12.09 -14.74 14.11
N GLY A 10 12.40 -14.77 15.41
CA GLY A 10 13.36 -13.84 16.00
C GLY A 10 12.74 -12.59 16.62
N LEU A 11 11.43 -12.38 16.43
CA LEU A 11 10.73 -11.14 16.82
C LEU A 11 10.03 -11.27 18.16
N ASP A 12 10.06 -10.20 18.94
CA ASP A 12 9.28 -10.04 20.16
C ASP A 12 8.15 -9.03 19.93
N VAL A 13 6.90 -9.45 20.10
CA VAL A 13 5.70 -8.66 19.77
C VAL A 13 4.84 -8.41 20.99
N SER A 14 4.01 -7.37 20.97
CA SER A 14 2.97 -7.18 21.99
C SER A 14 2.00 -8.38 21.98
N PRO A 15 1.51 -8.82 23.16
CA PRO A 15 0.56 -9.93 23.25
C PRO A 15 -0.78 -9.64 22.56
N ILE A 16 -1.03 -8.39 22.18
CA ILE A 16 -2.17 -7.93 21.39
C ILE A 16 -1.61 -7.13 20.21
N CYS A 17 -2.03 -7.47 19.00
CA CYS A 17 -1.74 -6.70 17.79
C CYS A 17 -2.90 -5.75 17.48
N LEU A 18 -2.60 -4.53 17.02
CA LEU A 18 -3.61 -3.60 16.50
C LEU A 18 -3.73 -3.78 14.99
N GLY A 19 -4.93 -4.15 14.52
CA GLY A 19 -5.25 -4.18 13.09
C GLY A 19 -5.81 -2.83 12.64
N THR A 20 -5.39 -2.35 11.47
CA THR A 20 -5.78 -1.05 10.89
C THR A 20 -6.86 -1.15 9.81
N TRP A 21 -7.57 -2.30 9.75
CA TRP A 21 -8.42 -2.75 8.62
C TRP A 21 -9.49 -1.75 8.12
N ARG A 22 -9.80 -0.68 8.85
CA ARG A 22 -10.84 0.30 8.50
C ARG A 22 -10.35 1.75 8.49
N PHE A 23 -9.06 1.99 8.67
CA PHE A 23 -8.48 3.33 8.61
C PHE A 23 -8.60 3.87 7.19
N GLY A 24 -9.18 5.06 7.03
CA GLY A 24 -9.38 5.71 5.73
C GLY A 24 -10.43 5.05 4.82
N LEU A 25 -11.22 4.09 5.32
CA LEU A 25 -12.30 3.49 4.53
C LEU A 25 -13.50 4.45 4.47
N LYS A 26 -13.84 4.90 3.26
CA LYS A 26 -15.05 5.66 2.97
C LYS A 26 -16.08 4.78 2.27
N HIS A 27 -17.29 4.74 2.80
CA HIS A 27 -18.42 4.08 2.14
C HIS A 27 -18.94 4.96 1.01
N GLU A 28 -18.94 4.46 -0.22
CA GLU A 28 -19.40 5.23 -1.39
C GLU A 28 -20.89 5.57 -1.31
N GLU A 29 -21.73 4.64 -0.82
CA GLU A 29 -23.18 4.84 -0.73
C GLU A 29 -23.59 5.81 0.38
N SER A 30 -22.91 5.78 1.53
CA SER A 30 -23.27 6.60 2.70
C SER A 30 -22.41 7.86 2.85
N GLY A 31 -21.28 7.94 2.14
CA GLY A 31 -20.30 9.01 2.27
C GLY A 31 -19.54 9.03 3.60
N VAL A 32 -19.83 8.10 4.50
CA VAL A 32 -19.24 8.03 5.84
C VAL A 32 -17.81 7.52 5.75
N MET A 33 -16.89 8.29 6.32
CA MET A 33 -15.54 7.84 6.63
C MET A 33 -15.60 7.09 7.97
N GLU A 34 -15.10 5.85 8.02
CA GLU A 34 -15.19 5.05 9.26
C GLU A 34 -14.21 5.48 10.34
N THR A 35 -12.94 5.62 9.97
CA THR A 35 -11.89 6.12 10.85
C THR A 35 -11.09 7.10 10.03
N ASP A 36 -11.28 8.37 10.31
CA ASP A 36 -10.54 9.42 9.64
C ASP A 36 -9.09 9.50 10.14
N ARG A 37 -8.32 10.41 9.54
CA ARG A 37 -6.89 10.55 9.83
C ARG A 37 -6.65 10.90 11.30
N GLU A 38 -7.44 11.79 11.88
CA GLU A 38 -7.25 12.25 13.25
C GLU A 38 -7.54 11.10 14.23
N GLU A 39 -8.66 10.40 14.04
CA GLU A 39 -9.04 9.26 14.87
C GLU A 39 -8.06 8.09 14.73
N ALA A 40 -7.54 7.85 13.51
CA ALA A 40 -6.50 6.85 13.30
C ALA A 40 -5.22 7.17 14.10
N HIS A 41 -4.77 8.43 14.09
CA HIS A 41 -3.62 8.86 14.88
C HIS A 41 -3.86 8.69 16.39
N GLU A 42 -5.05 8.99 16.88
CA GLU A 42 -5.41 8.76 18.30
C GLU A 42 -5.36 7.28 18.67
N LEU A 43 -5.93 6.41 17.84
CA LEU A 43 -5.92 4.95 18.06
C LEU A 43 -4.50 4.39 18.05
N LEU A 44 -3.67 4.83 17.10
CA LEU A 44 -2.27 4.41 17.00
C LEU A 44 -1.47 4.86 18.23
N GLY A 45 -1.59 6.13 18.63
CA GLY A 45 -0.92 6.67 19.82
C GLY A 45 -1.38 6.00 21.11
N ALA A 46 -2.68 5.66 21.22
CA ALA A 46 -3.23 4.96 22.37
C ALA A 46 -2.73 3.50 22.50
N PHE A 47 -2.38 2.87 21.39
CA PHE A 47 -1.76 1.54 21.37
C PHE A 47 -0.28 1.60 21.75
N GLU A 48 0.47 2.54 21.16
CA GLU A 48 1.87 2.79 21.49
C GLU A 48 2.04 3.14 22.98
N ALA A 49 1.21 4.04 23.51
CA ALA A 49 1.24 4.44 24.92
C ALA A 49 1.00 3.27 25.90
N ARG A 50 0.38 2.18 25.45
CA ARG A 50 0.18 0.94 26.22
C ARG A 50 1.32 -0.07 26.03
N GLY A 51 2.32 0.25 25.24
CA GLY A 51 3.48 -0.59 24.94
C GLY A 51 3.26 -1.54 23.77
N GLY A 52 2.25 -1.29 22.93
CA GLY A 52 2.12 -1.99 21.65
C GLY A 52 3.24 -1.60 20.70
N ASN A 53 3.81 -2.56 19.96
CA ASN A 53 4.87 -2.29 19.00
C ASN A 53 4.39 -2.46 17.55
N PHE A 54 4.46 -1.38 16.77
CA PHE A 54 4.11 -1.39 15.35
C PHE A 54 5.23 -1.97 14.48
N MET A 55 6.48 -1.75 14.89
CA MET A 55 7.69 -2.20 14.21
C MET A 55 8.55 -2.94 15.24
N PRO A 56 8.36 -4.25 15.41
CA PRO A 56 9.20 -5.03 16.32
C PRO A 56 10.67 -4.98 15.89
N ASP A 57 11.58 -4.88 16.85
CA ASP A 57 13.03 -4.90 16.60
C ASP A 57 13.43 -6.14 15.75
N GLY A 58 14.23 -5.93 14.72
CA GLY A 58 14.65 -6.95 13.77
C GLY A 58 13.59 -7.32 12.72
N SER A 59 12.40 -6.72 12.76
CA SER A 59 11.39 -6.87 11.72
C SER A 59 11.80 -6.11 10.47
N ARG A 60 11.25 -6.47 9.31
CA ARG A 60 11.51 -5.76 8.05
C ARG A 60 11.15 -4.26 8.11
N ALA A 61 10.23 -3.88 8.99
CA ALA A 61 9.86 -2.48 9.21
C ALA A 61 10.86 -1.72 10.09
N ASP A 62 11.64 -2.43 10.91
CA ASP A 62 12.66 -1.87 11.81
C ASP A 62 14.05 -1.83 11.16
N VAL A 63 14.42 -2.87 10.41
CA VAL A 63 15.78 -2.99 9.84
C VAL A 63 15.95 -2.29 8.50
N ASP A 64 14.85 -1.85 7.89
CA ASP A 64 14.88 -1.16 6.60
C ASP A 64 14.52 0.31 6.83
N GLU A 65 15.53 1.19 6.83
CA GLU A 65 15.35 2.65 6.94
C GLU A 65 14.48 3.21 5.81
N HIS A 66 14.32 2.47 4.70
CA HIS A 66 13.40 2.79 3.62
C HIS A 66 11.94 2.43 3.95
N PHE A 67 11.64 1.68 5.01
CA PHE A 67 10.26 1.26 5.27
C PHE A 67 9.37 2.43 5.71
N GLU A 68 9.87 3.35 6.53
CA GLU A 68 9.14 4.59 6.87
C GLU A 68 9.15 5.60 5.72
N HIS A 69 10.29 5.77 5.05
CA HIS A 69 10.47 6.73 3.96
C HIS A 69 9.74 6.32 2.66
N ASP A 70 9.70 5.04 2.32
CA ASP A 70 9.18 4.52 1.05
C ASP A 70 7.79 3.86 1.15
N TYR A 71 7.24 3.67 2.36
CA TYR A 71 5.86 3.17 2.55
C TYR A 71 4.92 4.13 3.27
N MET A 72 5.40 5.22 3.89
CA MET A 72 4.55 6.20 4.61
C MET A 72 4.79 7.67 4.18
N ALA A 73 5.52 7.95 3.10
CA ALA A 73 5.68 9.30 2.56
C ALA A 73 4.41 9.82 1.86
N ASP A 74 4.17 11.13 1.95
CA ASP A 74 3.10 11.83 1.22
C ASP A 74 3.16 11.54 -0.29
N THR A 75 4.37 11.35 -0.85
CA THR A 75 4.59 10.97 -2.25
C THR A 75 3.85 9.70 -2.66
N ILE A 76 3.68 8.72 -1.78
CA ILE A 76 2.99 7.46 -2.12
C ILE A 76 1.48 7.69 -2.25
N TRP A 77 0.93 8.59 -1.44
CA TRP A 77 -0.47 8.99 -1.56
C TRP A 77 -0.68 9.75 -2.87
N ASP A 78 0.24 10.64 -3.24
CA ASP A 78 0.21 11.34 -4.51
C ASP A 78 0.32 10.37 -5.70
N VAL A 79 1.20 9.38 -5.64
CA VAL A 79 1.34 8.33 -6.68
C VAL A 79 0.05 7.53 -6.79
N LEU A 80 -0.53 7.13 -5.66
CA LEU A 80 -1.79 6.37 -5.64
C LEU A 80 -2.95 7.17 -6.24
N ASP A 81 -3.04 8.46 -5.94
CA ASP A 81 -4.07 9.34 -6.49
C ASP A 81 -3.89 9.55 -7.99
N GLU A 82 -2.65 9.63 -8.47
CA GLU A 82 -2.35 9.70 -9.89
C GLU A 82 -2.70 8.38 -10.62
N ILE A 83 -2.32 7.23 -10.05
CA ILE A 83 -2.69 5.89 -10.56
C ILE A 83 -4.22 5.74 -10.64
N ARG A 84 -4.96 6.20 -9.63
CA ARG A 84 -6.44 6.19 -9.63
C ARG A 84 -7.00 7.09 -10.72
N THR A 85 -6.41 8.27 -10.91
CA THR A 85 -6.83 9.22 -11.95
C THR A 85 -6.66 8.59 -13.34
N VAL A 86 -5.49 8.03 -13.64
CA VAL A 86 -5.24 7.31 -14.89
C VAL A 86 -6.18 6.10 -15.02
N GLY A 87 -6.42 5.35 -13.94
CA GLY A 87 -7.36 4.22 -13.93
C GLY A 87 -8.77 4.62 -14.34
N ASN A 88 -9.26 5.76 -13.87
CA ASN A 88 -10.56 6.30 -14.28
C ASN A 88 -10.58 6.71 -15.76
N GLU A 89 -9.48 7.27 -16.28
CA GLU A 89 -9.36 7.68 -17.68
C GLU A 89 -9.38 6.48 -18.64
N VAL A 90 -8.73 5.37 -18.28
CA VAL A 90 -8.60 4.18 -19.14
C VAL A 90 -9.58 3.06 -18.80
N GLY A 91 -10.41 3.23 -17.77
CA GLY A 91 -11.39 2.23 -17.35
C GLY A 91 -10.76 0.99 -16.71
N ALA A 92 -9.65 1.15 -15.99
CA ALA A 92 -8.92 0.07 -15.34
C ALA A 92 -8.81 0.30 -13.82
N SER A 93 -8.70 -0.79 -13.07
CA SER A 93 -8.44 -0.71 -11.63
C SER A 93 -7.04 -0.16 -11.33
N PRO A 94 -6.81 0.45 -10.15
CA PRO A 94 -5.48 0.92 -9.75
C PRO A 94 -4.40 -0.18 -9.81
N ALA A 95 -4.76 -1.41 -9.46
CA ALA A 95 -3.85 -2.55 -9.54
C ALA A 95 -3.44 -2.86 -10.99
N GLN A 96 -4.38 -2.80 -11.93
CA GLN A 96 -4.11 -3.02 -13.35
C GLN A 96 -3.23 -1.92 -13.93
N VAL A 97 -3.49 -0.65 -13.60
CA VAL A 97 -2.66 0.48 -14.03
C VAL A 97 -1.24 0.35 -13.47
N ALA A 98 -1.08 0.02 -12.20
CA ALA A 98 0.24 -0.17 -11.59
C ALA A 98 1.04 -1.29 -12.26
N LEU A 99 0.39 -2.43 -12.56
CA LEU A 99 1.04 -3.54 -13.27
C LEU A 99 1.39 -3.17 -14.71
N ARG A 100 0.49 -2.48 -15.42
CA ARG A 100 0.76 -1.98 -16.77
C ARG A 100 1.94 -1.01 -16.79
N TRP A 101 1.95 -0.04 -15.87
CA TRP A 101 3.05 0.90 -15.70
C TRP A 101 4.39 0.20 -15.46
N LEU A 102 4.42 -0.82 -14.57
CA LEU A 102 5.64 -1.63 -14.38
C LEU A 102 6.09 -2.32 -15.67
N MET A 103 5.16 -2.90 -16.42
CA MET A 103 5.47 -3.62 -17.67
C MET A 103 5.88 -2.70 -18.83
N ASP A 104 5.46 -1.43 -18.83
CA ASP A 104 5.80 -0.43 -19.86
C ASP A 104 7.16 0.24 -19.66
N HIS A 105 7.83 -0.05 -18.55
CA HIS A 105 9.11 0.56 -18.25
C HIS A 105 10.17 0.22 -19.32
N ASP A 106 10.77 1.24 -19.93
CA ASP A 106 11.73 1.08 -21.03
C ASP A 106 13.17 0.83 -20.55
N ARG A 107 13.50 1.30 -19.34
CA ARG A 107 14.83 1.13 -18.72
C ARG A 107 15.16 -0.33 -18.39
N PHE A 108 14.18 -1.20 -18.19
CA PHE A 108 14.39 -2.62 -17.92
C PHE A 108 13.15 -3.45 -18.24
N ASN A 109 13.34 -4.72 -18.64
CA ASN A 109 12.23 -5.64 -18.84
C ASN A 109 11.66 -6.09 -17.48
N CYS A 110 10.62 -5.42 -17.01
CA CYS A 110 9.92 -5.82 -15.79
C CYS A 110 8.93 -6.96 -16.09
N VAL A 111 9.04 -8.06 -15.36
CA VAL A 111 8.07 -9.17 -15.40
C VAL A 111 7.47 -9.31 -13.99
N PRO A 112 6.31 -8.70 -13.72
CA PRO A 112 5.75 -8.65 -12.37
C PRO A 112 5.40 -10.05 -11.83
N ILE A 113 5.84 -10.34 -10.60
CA ILE A 113 5.38 -11.51 -9.84
C ILE A 113 4.20 -11.08 -8.98
N VAL A 114 2.99 -11.45 -9.41
CA VAL A 114 1.75 -11.02 -8.74
C VAL A 114 1.29 -12.03 -7.69
N GLY A 115 0.74 -11.51 -6.59
CA GLY A 115 0.04 -12.31 -5.59
C GLY A 115 -1.46 -12.29 -5.82
N ALA A 116 -2.13 -13.43 -5.66
CA ALA A 116 -3.59 -13.52 -5.68
C ALA A 116 -4.06 -14.58 -4.68
N ARG A 117 -5.18 -14.32 -3.99
CA ARG A 117 -5.84 -15.25 -3.06
C ARG A 117 -7.18 -15.76 -3.59
N THR A 118 -7.70 -15.13 -4.63
CA THR A 118 -8.92 -15.53 -5.35
C THR A 118 -8.65 -15.56 -6.85
N VAL A 119 -9.48 -16.29 -7.58
CA VAL A 119 -9.42 -16.34 -9.05
C VAL A 119 -9.71 -14.98 -9.65
N ASP A 120 -10.64 -14.21 -9.08
CA ASP A 120 -10.97 -12.87 -9.57
C ASP A 120 -9.78 -11.90 -9.46
N GLN A 121 -9.00 -11.99 -8.38
CA GLN A 121 -7.76 -11.22 -8.25
C GLN A 121 -6.72 -11.65 -9.29
N LEU A 122 -6.60 -12.95 -9.55
CA LEU A 122 -5.69 -13.46 -10.58
C LEU A 122 -6.11 -12.95 -11.97
N ASN A 123 -7.40 -13.04 -12.31
CA ASN A 123 -7.94 -12.54 -13.57
C ASN A 123 -7.71 -11.02 -13.70
N GLY A 124 -8.05 -10.25 -12.66
CA GLY A 124 -7.80 -8.81 -12.64
C GLY A 124 -6.32 -8.45 -12.87
N ASN A 125 -5.39 -9.22 -12.30
CA ASN A 125 -3.96 -9.05 -12.57
C ASN A 125 -3.60 -9.38 -14.02
N PHE A 126 -4.17 -10.42 -14.63
CA PHE A 126 -3.91 -10.79 -16.03
C PHE A 126 -4.49 -9.78 -17.03
N ASP A 127 -5.67 -9.25 -16.74
CA ASP A 127 -6.34 -8.22 -17.54
C ASP A 127 -5.49 -6.93 -17.64
N SER A 128 -4.51 -6.72 -16.75
CA SER A 128 -3.55 -5.61 -16.84
C SER A 128 -2.69 -5.63 -18.11
N ILE A 129 -2.52 -6.79 -18.75
CA ILE A 129 -1.76 -6.95 -20.00
C ILE A 129 -2.42 -6.18 -21.14
N ASP A 130 -3.76 -6.14 -21.15
CA ASP A 130 -4.58 -5.51 -22.19
C ASP A 130 -4.87 -4.03 -21.90
N VAL A 131 -4.50 -3.53 -20.72
CA VAL A 131 -4.57 -2.09 -20.43
C VAL A 131 -3.57 -1.36 -21.30
N SER A 132 -3.97 -0.21 -21.83
CA SER A 132 -3.08 0.71 -22.55
C SER A 132 -3.09 2.06 -21.86
N ILE A 133 -1.94 2.50 -21.37
CA ILE A 133 -1.72 3.87 -20.89
C ILE A 133 -0.87 4.62 -21.93
N SER A 134 -1.12 5.90 -22.11
CA SER A 134 -0.32 6.74 -23.01
C SER A 134 1.02 7.13 -22.38
N ASP A 135 1.99 7.56 -23.19
CA ASP A 135 3.26 8.13 -22.70
C ASP A 135 3.02 9.28 -21.71
N GLU A 136 2.03 10.14 -21.99
CA GLU A 136 1.65 11.24 -21.08
C GLU A 136 1.12 10.72 -19.73
N GLN A 137 0.34 9.64 -19.72
CA GLN A 137 -0.17 9.02 -18.48
C GLN A 137 0.96 8.30 -17.72
N PHE A 138 1.88 7.66 -18.44
CA PHE A 138 3.08 7.05 -17.87
C PHE A 138 3.95 8.11 -17.18
N ASP A 139 4.28 9.19 -17.90
CA ASP A 139 5.11 10.29 -17.41
C ASP A 139 4.46 11.02 -16.22
N ARG A 140 3.13 11.11 -16.18
CA ARG A 140 2.42 11.66 -15.03
C ARG A 140 2.65 10.83 -13.76
N ILE A 141 2.58 9.50 -13.86
CA ILE A 141 2.84 8.61 -12.73
C ILE A 141 4.32 8.68 -12.32
N ASP A 142 5.24 8.61 -13.29
CA ASP A 142 6.68 8.62 -13.04
C ASP A 142 7.15 9.96 -12.43
N GLY A 143 6.61 11.07 -12.94
CA GLY A 143 6.91 12.43 -12.47
C GLY A 143 6.35 12.77 -11.09
N VAL A 144 5.58 11.89 -10.44
CA VAL A 144 5.28 11.99 -9.00
C VAL A 144 6.38 11.33 -8.17
N ILE A 145 6.96 10.23 -8.66
CA ILE A 145 8.00 9.45 -7.98
C ILE A 145 9.34 10.21 -7.98
N GLU A 146 9.64 10.95 -9.05
CA GLU A 146 10.90 11.69 -9.20
C GLU A 146 10.94 13.07 -8.48
N ARG A 147 9.94 13.42 -7.65
CA ARG A 147 9.86 14.72 -6.93
C ARG A 147 10.64 14.77 -5.61
#